data_AF-A0AA86XTK7-F1
#
_entry.id   AF-A0AA86XTK7-F1
#
_cell.length_a   1.000
_cell.length_b   1.000
_cell.length_c   1.000
_cell.angle_alpha   90.00
_cell.angle_beta   90.00
_cell.angle_gamma   90.00
#
_symmetry.space_group_name_H-M   'P 1'
#
loop_
_entity.id
_entity.type
_entity.pdbx_description
1 polymer ?
#
loop_
_entity_poly.entity_id
_entity_poly.type
_entity_poly.pdbx_seq_one_letter_code
_entity_poly.pdbx_strand_id
1 'polypeptide(L)'
;MNVDAVQLASNFASLDVQPFELRYTQKLSTITSKTSAIGKVKTALQSLEDKIYEFTQSGSSLTQTSTSTSSDDYFSLSVDSGVNDINLDVFVQQMASNHQVVFDANSVDSNDVMASGGVFSVTQGGVTTDINIMDADTDVSGDVTYSEFVSYFNDQFDGSIQATLVKSQGSMKVLFGSENEGADAAFTLSADAASGWDTVVAAASAAPMQTAQDAVIALGGEFGTQLTNSSNTFESLIDGVDLTVTKSNNSGDSATKIEIGDDLSATVASLQEFVDAYNSAVTEITNLTASGNEDETRGVLASDSAVRSIKNQLASVIRDDYNGTRLFELGLEIDRDGKLSLDSSKFESAATTVDFETLFTGSGGVFEAFESKLETYIDFSNGSLSRRIDTLDNEKSRINDALAALDTRYETYYNRYLSQFTQLNSLSSQLDSVSGLFTI
;
A
#
# COMPACT_ATOMS: atom_id res chain seq x y z
N MET A 1 -9.61 26.84 74.58
CA MET A 1 -10.39 26.60 73.33
C MET A 1 -9.60 25.63 72.46
N ASN A 2 -10.09 24.41 72.21
CA ASN A 2 -9.33 23.41 71.46
C ASN A 2 -9.69 23.50 69.97
N VAL A 3 -8.71 23.86 69.14
CA VAL A 3 -8.93 24.11 67.72
C VAL A 3 -8.58 22.87 66.90
N ASP A 4 -9.30 22.58 65.83
CA ASP A 4 -8.92 21.52 64.89
C ASP A 4 -7.66 21.94 64.11
N ALA A 5 -6.50 21.58 64.66
CA ALA A 5 -5.19 21.92 64.12
C ALA A 5 -4.95 21.34 62.72
N VAL A 6 -5.55 20.18 62.41
CA VAL A 6 -5.42 19.52 61.11
C VAL A 6 -6.21 20.30 60.05
N GLN A 7 -7.46 20.64 60.36
CA GLN A 7 -8.31 21.38 59.43
C GLN A 7 -7.78 22.78 59.16
N LEU A 8 -7.33 23.51 60.21
CA LEU A 8 -6.74 24.83 60.01
C LEU A 8 -5.41 24.77 59.25
N ALA A 9 -4.53 23.82 59.56
CA ALA A 9 -3.27 23.68 58.83
C ALA A 9 -3.48 23.45 57.34
N SER A 10 -4.45 22.59 56.99
CA SER A 10 -4.86 22.34 55.61
C SER A 10 -5.37 23.63 54.93
N ASN A 11 -6.34 24.32 55.55
CA ASN A 11 -6.92 25.54 54.98
C ASN A 11 -5.87 26.63 54.70
N PHE A 12 -4.97 26.89 55.65
CA PHE A 12 -3.92 27.90 55.48
C PHE A 12 -2.87 27.48 54.45
N ALA A 13 -2.47 26.20 54.43
CA ALA A 13 -1.56 25.69 53.41
C ALA A 13 -2.16 25.78 52.00
N SER A 14 -3.44 25.45 51.83
CA SER A 14 -4.15 25.56 50.55
C SER A 14 -4.24 27.02 50.08
N LEU A 15 -4.59 27.96 50.98
CA LEU A 15 -4.67 29.38 50.62
C LEU A 15 -3.32 29.94 50.14
N ASP A 16 -2.21 29.48 50.71
CA ASP A 16 -0.86 29.92 50.33
C ASP A 16 -0.43 29.42 48.95
N VAL A 17 -0.93 28.27 48.49
CA VAL A 17 -0.55 27.67 47.19
C VAL A 17 -1.57 27.90 46.07
N GLN A 18 -2.84 28.10 46.41
CA GLN A 18 -3.96 28.27 45.49
C GLN A 18 -3.71 29.25 44.31
N PRO A 19 -3.17 30.47 44.50
CA PRO A 19 -2.96 31.38 43.38
C PRO A 19 -1.92 30.87 42.37
N PHE A 20 -0.94 30.09 42.81
CA PHE A 20 0.06 29.48 41.94
C PHE A 20 -0.52 28.27 41.20
N GLU A 21 -1.29 27.45 41.92
CA GLU A 21 -1.97 26.28 41.37
C GLU A 21 -2.96 26.70 40.26
N LEU A 22 -3.79 27.70 40.52
CA LEU A 22 -4.73 28.25 39.52
C LEU A 22 -4.00 28.75 38.27
N ARG A 23 -2.88 29.46 38.44
CA ARG A 23 -2.10 29.96 37.31
C ARG A 23 -1.49 28.82 36.49
N TYR A 24 -0.90 27.82 37.15
CA TYR A 24 -0.29 26.68 36.45
C TYR A 24 -1.31 25.81 35.75
N THR A 25 -2.45 25.53 36.38
CA THR A 25 -3.55 24.75 35.79
C THR A 25 -4.17 25.47 34.58
N GLN A 26 -4.39 26.78 34.65
CA GLN A 26 -4.84 27.57 33.49
C GLN A 26 -3.83 27.57 32.34
N LYS A 27 -2.54 27.72 32.66
CA LYS A 27 -1.47 27.68 31.66
C LYS A 27 -1.37 26.30 31.02
N LEU A 28 -1.44 25.23 31.81
CA LEU A 28 -1.44 23.85 31.36
C LEU A 28 -2.62 23.54 30.44
N SER A 29 -3.82 24.00 30.80
CA SER A 29 -5.02 23.90 29.96
C SER A 29 -4.82 24.60 28.62
N THR A 30 -4.32 25.84 28.64
CA THR A 30 -4.07 26.62 27.42
C THR A 30 -3.05 25.95 26.50
N ILE A 31 -1.93 25.48 27.04
CA ILE A 31 -0.88 24.79 26.27
C ILE A 31 -1.43 23.49 25.70
N THR A 32 -2.14 22.69 26.50
CA THR A 32 -2.72 21.42 26.05
C THR A 32 -3.69 21.62 24.91
N SER A 33 -4.59 22.62 25.00
CA SER A 33 -5.50 22.96 23.91
C SER A 33 -4.77 23.42 22.66
N LYS A 34 -3.70 24.23 22.80
CA LYS A 34 -2.88 24.68 21.65
C LYS A 34 -2.10 23.53 21.01
N THR A 35 -1.46 22.66 21.79
CA THR A 35 -0.76 21.48 21.28
C THR A 35 -1.72 20.59 20.50
N SER A 36 -2.91 20.32 21.07
CA SER A 36 -3.94 19.53 20.38
C SER A 36 -4.41 20.20 19.08
N ALA A 37 -4.67 21.51 19.09
CA ALA A 37 -5.08 22.24 17.90
C ALA A 37 -4.00 22.26 16.80
N ILE A 38 -2.73 22.47 17.16
CA ILE A 38 -1.62 22.42 16.20
C ILE A 38 -1.44 20.99 15.66
N GLY A 39 -1.61 19.98 16.51
CA GLY A 39 -1.63 18.58 16.10
C GLY A 39 -2.71 18.30 15.05
N LYS A 40 -3.93 18.81 15.24
CA LYS A 40 -5.01 18.69 14.24
C LYS A 40 -4.68 19.36 12.91
N VAL A 41 -4.09 20.56 12.93
CA VAL A 41 -3.60 21.21 11.70
C VAL A 41 -2.55 20.34 11.02
N LYS A 42 -1.57 19.84 11.78
CA LYS A 42 -0.53 18.96 11.24
C LYS A 42 -1.14 17.72 10.58
N THR A 43 -2.06 17.03 11.27
CA THR A 43 -2.74 15.86 10.71
C THR A 43 -3.54 16.19 9.45
N ALA A 44 -4.25 17.31 9.42
CA ALA A 44 -5.00 17.71 8.22
C ALA A 44 -4.10 18.01 7.01
N LEU A 45 -2.92 18.59 7.26
CA LEU A 45 -1.90 18.80 6.22
C LEU A 45 -1.22 17.49 5.79
N GLN A 46 -0.99 16.56 6.71
CA GLN A 46 -0.51 15.21 6.38
C GLN A 46 -1.51 14.45 5.52
N SER A 47 -2.81 14.51 5.83
CA SER A 47 -3.82 13.87 4.98
C SER A 47 -3.88 14.47 3.58
N LEU A 48 -3.56 15.76 3.41
CA LEU A 48 -3.41 16.36 2.09
C LEU A 48 -2.14 15.86 1.39
N GLU A 49 -1.01 15.80 2.09
CA GLU A 49 0.25 15.24 1.58
C GLU A 49 0.07 13.79 1.13
N ASP A 50 -0.54 12.95 1.97
CA ASP A 50 -0.84 11.54 1.67
C ASP A 50 -1.70 11.42 0.40
N LYS A 51 -2.72 12.29 0.26
CA LYS A 51 -3.60 12.28 -0.91
C LYS A 51 -2.87 12.72 -2.19
N ILE A 52 -1.90 13.62 -2.08
CA ILE A 52 -1.05 14.01 -3.20
C ILE A 52 -0.10 12.86 -3.56
N TYR A 53 0.45 12.20 -2.55
CA TYR A 53 1.40 11.09 -2.73
C TYR A 53 0.80 9.89 -3.48
N GLU A 54 -0.52 9.67 -3.37
CA GLU A 54 -1.24 8.68 -4.20
C GLU A 54 -1.06 8.92 -5.70
N PHE A 55 -0.80 10.16 -6.13
CA PHE A 55 -0.58 10.52 -7.54
C PHE A 55 0.90 10.64 -7.93
N THR A 56 1.81 10.84 -6.97
CA THR A 56 3.23 11.12 -7.24
C THR A 56 4.16 9.94 -6.96
N GLN A 57 3.71 8.91 -6.23
CA GLN A 57 4.52 7.71 -5.99
C GLN A 57 4.84 6.96 -7.29
N SER A 58 5.94 6.22 -7.30
CA SER A 58 6.39 5.50 -8.50
C SER A 58 5.33 4.54 -9.05
N GLY A 59 5.03 4.66 -10.34
CA GLY A 59 4.01 3.86 -11.02
C GLY A 59 2.57 4.34 -10.80
N SER A 60 2.37 5.50 -10.17
CA SER A 60 1.07 6.18 -10.10
C SER A 60 0.97 7.28 -11.15
N SER A 61 -0.27 7.72 -11.40
CA SER A 61 -0.62 8.74 -12.38
C SER A 61 -1.82 9.52 -11.90
N LEU A 62 -1.90 10.81 -12.24
CA LEU A 62 -3.15 11.56 -12.10
C LEU A 62 -4.11 11.15 -13.22
N THR A 63 -3.63 11.06 -14.45
CA THR A 63 -4.44 10.65 -15.60
C THR A 63 -4.83 9.18 -15.47
N GLN A 64 -6.12 8.92 -15.56
CA GLN A 64 -6.68 7.57 -15.51
C GLN A 64 -6.80 7.02 -16.92
N THR A 65 -6.52 5.73 -17.08
CA THR A 65 -6.63 5.04 -18.37
C THR A 65 -7.92 4.24 -18.42
N SER A 66 -8.69 4.40 -19.50
CA SER A 66 -9.79 3.51 -19.84
C SER A 66 -9.30 2.42 -20.79
N THR A 67 -9.84 1.21 -20.62
CA THR A 67 -9.61 0.09 -21.53
C THR A 67 -10.95 -0.50 -21.92
N SER A 68 -11.17 -0.68 -23.22
CA SER A 68 -12.31 -1.42 -23.72
C SER A 68 -11.89 -2.42 -24.79
N THR A 69 -12.53 -3.58 -24.76
CA THR A 69 -12.38 -4.62 -25.77
C THR A 69 -13.74 -4.83 -26.44
N SER A 70 -13.76 -5.24 -27.70
CA SER A 70 -15.02 -5.66 -28.33
C SER A 70 -15.50 -7.04 -27.84
N SER A 71 -14.66 -7.78 -27.11
CA SER A 71 -14.93 -9.11 -26.55
C SER A 71 -13.86 -9.48 -25.52
N ASP A 72 -14.28 -10.06 -24.39
CA ASP A 72 -13.39 -10.57 -23.33
C ASP A 72 -13.12 -12.08 -23.45
N ASP A 73 -13.55 -12.72 -24.56
CA ASP A 73 -13.53 -14.18 -24.70
C ASP A 73 -12.14 -14.76 -25.03
N TYR A 74 -11.24 -13.93 -25.56
CA TYR A 74 -10.00 -14.39 -26.21
C TYR A 74 -8.72 -13.99 -25.48
N PHE A 75 -8.74 -12.84 -24.79
CA PHE A 75 -7.62 -12.36 -23.99
C PHE A 75 -8.10 -11.36 -22.94
N SER A 76 -7.24 -11.11 -21.95
CA SER A 76 -7.34 -10.00 -21.01
C SER A 76 -6.17 -9.05 -21.20
N LEU A 77 -6.37 -7.77 -20.88
CA LEU A 77 -5.33 -6.74 -20.89
C LEU A 77 -5.00 -6.30 -19.47
N SER A 78 -3.72 -6.06 -19.23
CA SER A 78 -3.24 -5.26 -18.10
C SER A 78 -2.56 -4.04 -18.67
N VAL A 79 -2.97 -2.85 -18.23
CA VAL A 79 -2.51 -1.58 -18.77
C VAL A 79 -2.04 -0.71 -17.63
N ASP A 80 -0.80 -0.25 -17.72
CA ASP A 80 -0.22 0.69 -16.78
C ASP A 80 -0.89 2.07 -16.92
N SER A 81 -0.80 2.87 -15.87
CA SER A 81 -1.31 4.24 -15.90
C SER A 81 -0.44 5.13 -16.81
N GLY A 82 -1.07 6.06 -17.54
CA GLY A 82 -0.35 7.00 -18.41
C GLY A 82 0.08 6.42 -19.77
N VAL A 83 -0.46 5.27 -20.15
CA VAL A 83 -0.30 4.70 -21.49
C VAL A 83 -1.04 5.58 -22.51
N ASN A 84 -0.35 5.92 -23.61
CA ASN A 84 -0.93 6.71 -24.70
C ASN A 84 -2.12 5.99 -25.36
N ASP A 85 -2.99 6.76 -26.02
CA ASP A 85 -4.11 6.22 -26.80
C ASP A 85 -3.66 5.12 -27.78
N ILE A 86 -4.27 3.94 -27.66
CA ILE A 86 -4.05 2.79 -28.54
C ILE A 86 -5.40 2.33 -29.09
N ASN A 87 -5.47 2.18 -30.41
CA ASN A 87 -6.61 1.57 -31.08
C ASN A 87 -6.10 0.50 -32.05
N LEU A 88 -6.39 -0.77 -31.76
CA LEU A 88 -5.84 -1.89 -32.51
C LEU A 88 -6.76 -3.10 -32.50
N ASP A 89 -6.80 -3.83 -33.61
CA ASP A 89 -7.46 -5.13 -33.69
C ASP A 89 -6.45 -6.25 -33.38
N VAL A 90 -6.81 -7.16 -32.47
CA VAL A 90 -6.01 -8.33 -32.12
C VAL A 90 -6.78 -9.62 -32.42
N PHE A 91 -6.13 -10.53 -33.12
CA PHE A 91 -6.64 -11.86 -33.41
C PHE A 91 -5.72 -12.92 -32.78
N VAL A 92 -6.26 -13.77 -31.92
CA VAL A 92 -5.51 -14.86 -31.30
C VAL A 92 -5.54 -16.07 -32.24
N GLN A 93 -4.42 -16.36 -32.89
CA GLN A 93 -4.33 -17.51 -33.79
C GLN A 93 -4.10 -18.81 -33.04
N GLN A 94 -3.29 -18.77 -31.99
CA GLN A 94 -2.85 -19.96 -31.26
C GLN A 94 -2.45 -19.61 -29.83
N MET A 95 -2.67 -20.55 -28.91
CA MET A 95 -2.21 -20.47 -27.52
C MET A 95 -0.89 -21.22 -27.35
N ALA A 96 -0.07 -20.77 -26.41
CA ALA A 96 1.09 -21.53 -25.98
C ALA A 96 0.62 -22.80 -25.25
N SER A 97 1.34 -23.89 -25.46
CA SER A 97 1.08 -25.19 -24.82
C SER A 97 2.36 -25.80 -24.30
N ASN A 98 2.24 -26.57 -23.22
CA ASN A 98 3.31 -27.45 -22.75
C ASN A 98 3.37 -28.76 -23.54
N HIS A 99 4.49 -29.49 -23.42
CA HIS A 99 4.66 -30.81 -24.02
C HIS A 99 4.16 -31.88 -23.08
N GLN A 100 3.36 -32.83 -23.57
CA GLN A 100 2.89 -33.97 -22.76
C GLN A 100 3.03 -35.30 -23.49
N VAL A 101 3.67 -36.26 -22.85
CA VAL A 101 3.84 -37.64 -23.34
C VAL A 101 3.23 -38.60 -22.33
N VAL A 102 2.45 -39.56 -22.80
CA VAL A 102 1.78 -40.54 -21.94
C VAL A 102 1.95 -41.95 -22.51
N PHE A 103 2.24 -42.91 -21.63
CA PHE A 103 2.20 -44.33 -21.97
C PHE A 103 1.48 -45.16 -20.89
N ASP A 104 0.98 -46.32 -21.29
CA ASP A 104 0.36 -47.29 -20.40
C ASP A 104 1.41 -48.01 -19.55
N ALA A 105 1.17 -48.05 -18.24
CA ALA A 105 1.90 -48.92 -17.33
C ALA A 105 1.38 -50.36 -17.46
N ASN A 106 2.24 -51.33 -17.17
CA ASN A 106 1.92 -52.77 -17.17
C ASN A 106 1.33 -53.22 -15.81
N SER A 107 0.90 -52.27 -14.97
CA SER A 107 0.33 -52.51 -13.65
C SER A 107 -0.78 -51.50 -13.35
N VAL A 108 -1.51 -51.72 -12.26
CA VAL A 108 -2.51 -50.84 -11.65
C VAL A 108 -2.10 -50.34 -10.26
N ASP A 109 -1.05 -50.92 -9.66
CA ASP A 109 -0.48 -50.52 -8.38
C ASP A 109 0.82 -49.74 -8.62
N SER A 110 0.97 -48.61 -7.92
CA SER A 110 2.17 -47.77 -8.04
C SER A 110 3.39 -48.41 -7.38
N ASN A 111 3.17 -49.36 -6.47
CA ASN A 111 4.23 -50.10 -5.78
C ASN A 111 4.61 -51.40 -6.49
N ASP A 112 4.01 -51.70 -7.64
CA ASP A 112 4.47 -52.81 -8.46
C ASP A 112 5.75 -52.43 -9.19
N VAL A 113 6.54 -53.45 -9.52
CA VAL A 113 7.80 -53.31 -10.25
C VAL A 113 7.55 -52.70 -11.63
N MET A 114 8.22 -51.60 -11.92
CA MET A 114 8.32 -50.98 -13.24
C MET A 114 9.42 -51.65 -14.06
N ALA A 115 10.62 -51.74 -13.51
CA ALA A 115 11.80 -52.29 -14.19
C ALA A 115 12.85 -52.76 -13.17
N SER A 116 13.76 -53.63 -13.61
CA SER A 116 14.86 -54.19 -12.80
C SER A 116 16.25 -53.77 -13.32
N GLY A 117 16.29 -52.74 -14.19
CA GLY A 117 17.49 -52.25 -14.83
C GLY A 117 17.21 -51.32 -16.00
N GLY A 118 18.26 -50.85 -16.68
CA GLY A 118 18.18 -50.07 -17.91
C GLY A 118 18.29 -48.56 -17.73
N VAL A 119 18.33 -47.86 -18.86
CA VAL A 119 18.44 -46.41 -18.94
C VAL A 119 17.17 -45.81 -19.56
N PHE A 120 16.68 -44.74 -18.94
CA PHE A 120 15.62 -43.89 -19.46
C PHE A 120 16.22 -42.53 -19.81
N SER A 121 16.02 -42.02 -21.01
CA SER A 121 16.64 -40.79 -21.48
C SER A 121 15.60 -39.77 -21.90
N VAL A 122 15.82 -38.52 -21.52
CA VAL A 122 15.03 -37.36 -21.94
C VAL A 122 15.91 -36.46 -22.78
N THR A 123 15.43 -36.06 -23.96
CA THR A 123 16.13 -35.07 -24.79
C THR A 123 15.29 -33.81 -24.93
N GLN A 124 15.81 -32.67 -24.47
CA GLN A 124 15.17 -31.36 -24.58
C GLN A 124 16.21 -30.34 -25.09
N GLY A 125 15.84 -29.50 -26.05
CA GLY A 125 16.76 -28.50 -26.63
C GLY A 125 18.04 -29.09 -27.25
N GLY A 126 18.03 -30.36 -27.65
CA GLY A 126 19.20 -31.08 -28.17
C GLY A 126 20.18 -31.60 -27.11
N VAL A 127 19.86 -31.44 -25.82
CA VAL A 127 20.61 -32.02 -24.70
C VAL A 127 19.91 -33.28 -24.24
N THR A 128 20.63 -34.39 -24.14
CA THR A 128 20.12 -35.67 -23.62
C THR A 128 20.60 -35.88 -22.19
N THR A 129 19.64 -36.11 -21.29
CA THR A 129 19.87 -36.51 -19.90
C THR A 129 19.50 -37.99 -19.75
N ASP A 130 20.47 -38.79 -19.36
CA ASP A 130 20.29 -40.22 -19.11
C ASP A 130 20.03 -40.48 -17.63
N ILE A 131 18.96 -41.21 -17.33
CA ILE A 131 18.59 -41.70 -16.00
C ILE A 131 18.88 -43.19 -15.96
N ASN A 132 19.82 -43.58 -15.12
CA ASN A 132 19.95 -44.99 -14.76
C ASN A 132 18.79 -45.36 -13.83
N ILE A 133 17.89 -46.25 -14.30
CA ILE A 133 16.64 -46.56 -13.59
C ILE A 133 16.93 -47.08 -12.18
N MET A 134 17.97 -47.90 -12.02
CA MET A 134 18.34 -48.48 -10.72
C MET A 134 18.77 -47.47 -9.67
N ASP A 135 19.10 -46.23 -10.05
CA ASP A 135 19.43 -45.20 -9.06
C ASP A 135 18.17 -44.74 -8.29
N ALA A 136 16.97 -45.12 -8.76
CA ALA A 136 15.69 -44.92 -8.07
C ALA A 136 15.36 -46.01 -7.03
N ASP A 137 16.10 -47.13 -6.98
CA ASP A 137 15.89 -48.23 -6.02
C ASP A 137 16.35 -47.80 -4.62
N THR A 138 15.44 -47.18 -3.86
CA THR A 138 15.77 -46.62 -2.54
C THR A 138 15.70 -47.67 -1.43
N ASP A 139 14.94 -48.75 -1.62
CA ASP A 139 14.78 -49.82 -0.66
C ASP A 139 15.80 -50.97 -0.84
N VAL A 140 16.60 -50.89 -1.91
CA VAL A 140 17.67 -51.84 -2.28
C VAL A 140 17.09 -53.25 -2.50
N SER A 141 15.87 -53.32 -3.04
CA SER A 141 15.21 -54.58 -3.38
C SER A 141 15.77 -55.23 -4.64
N GLY A 142 16.45 -54.46 -5.48
CA GLY A 142 16.95 -54.88 -6.80
C GLY A 142 15.93 -54.69 -7.93
N ASP A 143 14.76 -54.14 -7.62
CA ASP A 143 13.69 -53.78 -8.55
C ASP A 143 13.24 -52.34 -8.26
N VAL A 144 12.82 -51.60 -9.29
CA VAL A 144 12.32 -50.22 -9.14
C VAL A 144 10.82 -50.20 -9.37
N THR A 145 10.08 -49.66 -8.42
CA THR A 145 8.63 -49.47 -8.54
C THR A 145 8.27 -48.22 -9.35
N TYR A 146 7.03 -48.13 -9.85
CA TYR A 146 6.58 -46.92 -10.57
C TYR A 146 6.64 -45.67 -9.69
N SER A 147 6.32 -45.77 -8.40
CA SER A 147 6.37 -44.65 -7.47
C SER A 147 7.79 -44.16 -7.23
N GLU A 148 8.75 -45.08 -7.08
CA GLU A 148 10.17 -44.77 -6.95
C GLU A 148 10.72 -44.10 -8.21
N PHE A 149 10.46 -44.67 -9.39
CA PHE A 149 10.92 -44.09 -10.65
C PHE A 149 10.36 -42.68 -10.86
N VAL A 150 9.07 -42.46 -10.65
CA VAL A 150 8.46 -41.13 -10.82
C VAL A 150 9.03 -40.11 -9.83
N SER A 151 9.25 -40.51 -8.58
CA SER A 151 9.84 -39.63 -7.56
C SER A 151 11.27 -39.25 -7.94
N TYR A 152 12.09 -40.26 -8.27
CA TYR A 152 13.48 -40.04 -8.69
C TYR A 152 13.57 -39.22 -9.98
N PHE A 153 12.70 -39.48 -10.95
CA PHE A 153 12.62 -38.70 -12.19
C PHE A 153 12.39 -37.23 -11.88
N ASN A 154 11.39 -36.91 -11.05
CA ASN A 154 11.06 -35.53 -10.70
C ASN A 154 12.23 -34.80 -10.01
N ASP A 155 12.99 -35.53 -9.19
CA ASP A 155 14.21 -34.98 -8.55
C ASP A 155 15.33 -34.70 -9.56
N GLN A 156 15.45 -35.48 -10.64
CA GLN A 156 16.50 -35.27 -11.67
C GLN A 156 16.23 -34.05 -12.56
N PHE A 157 14.97 -33.66 -12.75
CA PHE A 157 14.59 -32.57 -13.67
C PHE A 157 14.28 -31.25 -12.97
N ASP A 158 14.35 -31.19 -11.64
CA ASP A 158 14.13 -29.98 -10.82
C ASP A 158 12.87 -29.19 -11.25
N GLY A 159 11.80 -29.93 -11.54
CA GLY A 159 10.51 -29.39 -11.96
C GLY A 159 10.41 -28.95 -13.43
N SER A 160 11.48 -28.94 -14.23
CA SER A 160 11.41 -28.58 -15.66
C SER A 160 10.54 -29.55 -16.50
N ILE A 161 10.59 -30.84 -16.15
CA ILE A 161 9.73 -31.90 -16.66
C ILE A 161 9.28 -32.73 -15.46
N GLN A 162 7.99 -32.98 -15.37
CA GLN A 162 7.39 -33.73 -14.27
C GLN A 162 6.73 -35.01 -14.79
N ALA A 163 6.98 -36.11 -14.09
CA ALA A 163 6.28 -37.37 -14.24
C ALA A 163 5.18 -37.51 -13.17
N THR A 164 4.05 -38.11 -13.54
CA THR A 164 2.93 -38.40 -12.64
C THR A 164 2.25 -39.71 -13.06
N LEU A 165 1.79 -40.46 -12.07
CA LEU A 165 0.99 -41.67 -12.27
C LEU A 165 -0.50 -41.32 -12.31
N VAL A 166 -1.17 -41.68 -13.41
CA VAL A 166 -2.60 -41.45 -13.62
C VAL A 166 -3.33 -42.79 -13.65
N LYS A 167 -4.32 -42.98 -12.79
CA LYS A 167 -5.15 -44.20 -12.74
C LYS A 167 -6.52 -43.94 -13.37
N SER A 168 -6.97 -44.83 -14.25
CA SER A 168 -8.31 -44.79 -14.85
C SER A 168 -8.84 -46.21 -15.07
N GLN A 169 -10.02 -46.52 -14.52
CA GLN A 169 -10.79 -47.76 -14.73
C GLN A 169 -9.96 -49.06 -14.77
N GLY A 170 -9.03 -49.25 -13.82
CA GLY A 170 -8.21 -50.46 -13.75
C GLY A 170 -7.02 -50.48 -14.70
N SER A 171 -6.53 -49.31 -15.13
CA SER A 171 -5.25 -49.13 -15.82
C SER A 171 -4.50 -47.95 -15.21
N MET A 172 -3.18 -48.04 -15.16
CA MET A 172 -2.30 -46.94 -14.76
C MET A 172 -1.53 -46.45 -15.99
N LYS A 173 -1.30 -45.14 -16.08
CA LYS A 173 -0.50 -44.48 -17.11
C LYS A 173 0.58 -43.65 -16.43
N VAL A 174 1.71 -43.50 -17.09
CA VAL A 174 2.74 -42.54 -16.69
C VAL A 174 2.64 -41.35 -17.64
N LEU A 175 2.34 -40.18 -17.09
CA LEU A 175 2.27 -38.91 -17.81
C LEU A 175 3.52 -38.11 -17.51
N PHE A 176 4.20 -37.64 -18.55
CA PHE A 176 5.30 -36.69 -18.47
C PHE A 176 4.83 -35.36 -19.06
N GLY A 177 5.05 -34.26 -18.35
CA GLY A 177 4.67 -32.92 -18.79
C GLY A 177 5.83 -31.95 -18.60
N SER A 178 6.04 -31.03 -19.55
CA SER A 178 6.91 -29.87 -19.30
C SER A 178 6.16 -28.87 -18.42
N GLU A 179 6.88 -28.23 -17.51
CA GLU A 179 6.30 -27.15 -16.70
C GLU A 179 6.10 -25.88 -17.53
N ASN A 180 7.06 -25.59 -18.40
CA ASN A 180 6.99 -24.45 -19.30
C ASN A 180 6.13 -24.77 -20.53
N GLU A 181 5.51 -23.71 -21.05
CA GLU A 181 4.85 -23.67 -22.36
C GLU A 181 5.86 -23.25 -23.46
N GLY A 182 5.43 -23.31 -24.71
CA GLY A 182 6.22 -22.81 -25.84
C GLY A 182 6.95 -23.92 -26.59
N ALA A 183 7.30 -23.67 -27.84
CA ALA A 183 7.94 -24.65 -28.72
C ALA A 183 9.24 -25.23 -28.13
N ASP A 184 10.00 -24.40 -27.40
CA ASP A 184 11.25 -24.80 -26.74
C ASP A 184 11.06 -25.77 -25.56
N ALA A 185 9.84 -25.87 -25.02
CA ALA A 185 9.52 -26.83 -23.97
C ALA A 185 9.39 -28.27 -24.48
N ALA A 186 9.42 -28.47 -25.81
CA ALA A 186 9.33 -29.80 -26.41
C ALA A 186 10.48 -30.72 -25.98
N PHE A 187 10.15 -31.95 -25.60
CA PHE A 187 11.11 -32.99 -25.24
C PHE A 187 10.75 -34.32 -25.91
N THR A 188 11.74 -35.20 -26.03
CA THR A 188 11.53 -36.59 -26.43
C THR A 188 11.96 -37.53 -25.33
N LEU A 189 11.28 -38.67 -25.24
CA LEU A 189 11.57 -39.74 -24.29
C LEU A 189 12.10 -40.96 -25.05
N SER A 190 13.07 -41.65 -24.45
CA SER A 190 13.53 -42.94 -24.94
C SER A 190 13.93 -43.83 -23.76
N ALA A 191 13.93 -45.14 -23.99
CA ALA A 191 14.43 -46.09 -23.01
C ALA A 191 15.19 -47.19 -23.74
N ASP A 192 16.16 -47.81 -23.08
CA ASP A 192 16.89 -48.93 -23.66
C ASP A 192 16.13 -50.26 -23.53
N ALA A 193 16.55 -51.29 -24.26
CA ALA A 193 15.92 -52.61 -24.20
C ALA A 193 16.05 -53.29 -22.83
N ALA A 194 17.04 -52.90 -22.01
CA ALA A 194 17.22 -53.46 -20.67
C ALA A 194 16.15 -52.97 -19.68
N SER A 195 15.57 -51.79 -19.94
CA SER A 195 14.43 -51.28 -19.18
C SER A 195 13.14 -52.09 -19.37
N GLY A 196 12.98 -52.76 -20.53
CA GLY A 196 11.71 -53.37 -20.94
C GLY A 196 10.65 -52.36 -21.43
N TRP A 197 11.00 -51.08 -21.54
CA TRP A 197 10.11 -49.97 -21.92
C TRP A 197 10.44 -49.33 -23.29
N ASP A 198 11.51 -49.77 -23.96
CA ASP A 198 12.03 -49.18 -25.20
C ASP A 198 10.95 -48.89 -26.26
N THR A 199 10.13 -49.89 -26.55
CA THR A 199 9.15 -49.86 -27.64
C THR A 199 7.98 -48.94 -27.30
N VAL A 200 7.48 -49.00 -26.07
CA VAL A 200 6.31 -48.22 -25.65
C VAL A 200 6.67 -46.76 -25.42
N VAL A 201 7.85 -46.47 -24.85
CA VAL A 201 8.35 -45.10 -24.67
C VAL A 201 8.65 -44.44 -26.01
N ALA A 202 9.30 -45.15 -26.94
CA ALA A 202 9.56 -44.63 -28.28
C ALA A 202 8.25 -44.34 -29.04
N ALA A 203 7.25 -45.22 -28.94
CA ALA A 203 5.94 -45.00 -29.57
C ALA A 203 5.21 -43.79 -28.98
N ALA A 204 5.22 -43.64 -27.65
CA ALA A 204 4.60 -42.50 -26.97
C ALA A 204 5.32 -41.19 -27.30
N SER A 205 6.66 -41.19 -27.35
CA SER A 205 7.44 -40.01 -27.70
C SER A 205 7.26 -39.59 -29.17
N ALA A 206 6.94 -40.52 -30.07
CA ALA A 206 6.67 -40.21 -31.48
C ALA A 206 5.26 -39.64 -31.71
N ALA A 207 4.34 -39.86 -30.76
CA ALA A 207 2.96 -39.40 -30.81
C ALA A 207 2.55 -38.82 -29.44
N PRO A 208 3.11 -37.64 -29.06
CA PRO A 208 2.81 -37.00 -27.79
C PRO A 208 1.31 -36.68 -27.67
N MET A 209 0.80 -36.69 -26.44
CA MET A 209 -0.59 -36.35 -26.13
C MET A 209 -0.88 -34.87 -26.41
N GLN A 210 0.10 -34.02 -26.13
CA GLN A 210 0.08 -32.59 -26.42
C GLN A 210 1.47 -32.17 -26.89
N THR A 211 1.53 -31.43 -27.98
CA THR A 211 2.79 -30.85 -28.45
C THR A 211 2.96 -29.47 -27.85
N ALA A 212 4.19 -29.14 -27.48
CA ALA A 212 4.51 -27.79 -27.04
C ALA A 212 4.58 -26.88 -28.25
N GLN A 213 3.96 -25.71 -28.13
CA GLN A 213 3.86 -24.73 -29.20
C GLN A 213 3.82 -23.34 -28.56
N ASP A 214 4.25 -22.33 -29.31
CA ASP A 214 4.20 -20.93 -28.88
C ASP A 214 2.79 -20.35 -29.05
N ALA A 215 2.48 -19.33 -28.26
CA ALA A 215 1.33 -18.48 -28.50
C ALA A 215 1.58 -17.62 -29.73
N VAL A 216 0.54 -17.41 -30.55
CA VAL A 216 0.60 -16.56 -31.73
C VAL A 216 -0.61 -15.65 -31.77
N ILE A 217 -0.35 -14.35 -31.79
CA ILE A 217 -1.36 -13.31 -32.01
C ILE A 217 -1.05 -12.57 -33.31
N ALA A 218 -2.07 -12.00 -33.94
CA ALA A 218 -1.93 -11.16 -35.12
C ALA A 218 -2.55 -9.77 -34.89
N LEU A 219 -1.76 -8.74 -35.13
CA LEU A 219 -2.16 -7.34 -35.01
C LEU A 219 -2.69 -6.82 -36.35
N GLY A 220 -3.90 -6.25 -36.34
CA GLY A 220 -4.60 -5.78 -37.54
C GLY A 220 -5.50 -6.82 -38.21
N GLY A 221 -5.92 -7.86 -37.47
CA GLY A 221 -6.83 -8.91 -37.94
C GLY A 221 -6.18 -10.29 -38.15
N GLU A 222 -6.96 -11.25 -38.66
CA GLU A 222 -6.52 -12.65 -38.85
C GLU A 222 -5.22 -12.79 -39.65
N PHE A 223 -5.03 -11.98 -40.68
CA PHE A 223 -3.83 -11.96 -41.54
C PHE A 223 -2.89 -10.78 -41.25
N GLY A 224 -2.98 -10.24 -40.04
CA GLY A 224 -2.18 -9.11 -39.57
C GLY A 224 -0.71 -9.45 -39.30
N THR A 225 -0.02 -8.54 -38.61
CA THR A 225 1.37 -8.76 -38.18
C THR A 225 1.41 -9.78 -37.06
N GLN A 226 2.04 -10.92 -37.29
CA GLN A 226 2.16 -11.99 -36.31
C GLN A 226 3.22 -11.66 -35.25
N LEU A 227 2.86 -11.93 -34.00
CA LEU A 227 3.76 -11.91 -32.86
C LEU A 227 3.67 -13.27 -32.17
N THR A 228 4.83 -13.76 -31.74
CA THR A 228 4.98 -15.09 -31.16
C THR A 228 5.60 -14.96 -29.79
N ASN A 229 5.12 -15.76 -28.84
CA ASN A 229 5.68 -15.81 -27.50
C ASN A 229 5.62 -17.23 -26.92
N SER A 230 6.60 -17.59 -26.10
CA SER A 230 6.66 -18.92 -25.51
C SER A 230 5.59 -19.16 -24.44
N SER A 231 5.02 -18.10 -23.86
CA SER A 231 3.90 -18.19 -22.92
C SER A 231 2.63 -17.54 -23.49
N ASN A 232 1.50 -17.83 -22.86
CA ASN A 232 0.24 -17.16 -23.17
C ASN A 232 0.19 -15.66 -22.76
N THR A 233 1.23 -15.12 -22.11
CA THR A 233 1.30 -13.72 -21.68
C THR A 233 2.34 -12.95 -22.48
N PHE A 234 1.88 -12.06 -23.35
CA PHE A 234 2.71 -11.11 -24.07
C PHE A 234 2.97 -9.89 -23.19
N GLU A 235 4.07 -9.94 -22.43
CA GLU A 235 4.54 -8.83 -21.59
C GLU A 235 5.10 -7.71 -22.45
N SER A 236 4.81 -6.46 -22.09
CA SER A 236 5.26 -5.25 -22.78
C SER A 236 5.03 -5.32 -24.29
N LEU A 237 3.87 -5.88 -24.69
CA LEU A 237 3.44 -5.99 -26.08
C LEU A 237 3.48 -4.61 -26.76
N ILE A 238 3.01 -3.62 -26.01
CA ILE A 238 3.27 -2.20 -26.19
C ILE A 238 3.80 -1.71 -24.84
N ASP A 239 4.56 -0.61 -24.82
CA ASP A 239 5.05 -0.02 -23.57
C ASP A 239 3.89 0.22 -22.59
N GLY A 240 3.96 -0.40 -21.41
CA GLY A 240 2.90 -0.38 -20.39
C GLY A 240 1.64 -1.22 -20.69
N VAL A 241 1.65 -2.11 -21.68
CA VAL A 241 0.52 -2.98 -22.02
C VAL A 241 0.93 -4.44 -22.09
N ASP A 242 0.36 -5.25 -21.22
CA ASP A 242 0.46 -6.71 -21.24
C ASP A 242 -0.84 -7.32 -21.76
N LEU A 243 -0.70 -8.37 -22.58
CA LEU A 243 -1.83 -9.14 -23.12
C LEU A 243 -1.71 -10.60 -22.74
N THR A 244 -2.70 -11.13 -22.01
CA THR A 244 -2.77 -12.54 -21.64
C THR A 244 -3.85 -13.24 -22.45
N VAL A 245 -3.44 -14.19 -23.28
CA VAL A 245 -4.33 -14.99 -24.12
C VAL A 245 -5.05 -16.04 -23.28
N THR A 246 -6.36 -16.16 -23.48
CA THR A 246 -7.21 -17.13 -22.79
C THR A 246 -7.87 -18.13 -23.74
N LYS A 247 -7.98 -17.78 -25.02
CA LYS A 247 -8.60 -18.64 -26.05
C LYS A 247 -8.18 -18.23 -27.46
N SER A 248 -8.01 -19.21 -28.34
CA SER A 248 -7.81 -18.96 -29.78
C SER A 248 -9.11 -18.66 -30.52
N ASN A 249 -9.04 -17.77 -31.50
CA ASN A 249 -10.10 -17.54 -32.48
C ASN A 249 -10.19 -18.70 -33.48
N ASN A 250 -11.36 -18.90 -34.09
CA ASN A 250 -11.49 -19.73 -35.28
C ASN A 250 -11.22 -18.91 -36.53
N SER A 251 -10.77 -19.57 -37.60
CA SER A 251 -10.59 -18.90 -38.90
C SER A 251 -11.91 -18.28 -39.39
N GLY A 252 -11.86 -17.02 -39.81
CA GLY A 252 -13.03 -16.23 -40.21
C GLY A 252 -13.76 -15.53 -39.05
N ASP A 253 -13.37 -15.71 -37.79
CA ASP A 253 -13.86 -14.89 -36.69
C ASP A 253 -13.40 -13.43 -36.85
N SER A 254 -14.18 -12.48 -36.31
CA SER A 254 -13.73 -11.09 -36.26
C SER A 254 -12.65 -10.92 -35.19
N ALA A 255 -11.63 -10.11 -35.47
CA ALA A 255 -10.64 -9.75 -34.47
C ALA A 255 -11.27 -8.92 -33.35
N THR A 256 -10.69 -9.01 -32.16
CA THR A 256 -11.11 -8.21 -31.02
C THR A 256 -10.47 -6.84 -31.12
N LYS A 257 -11.29 -5.80 -31.17
CA LYS A 257 -10.84 -4.42 -31.12
C LYS A 257 -10.46 -4.06 -29.69
N ILE A 258 -9.30 -3.43 -29.52
CA ILE A 258 -8.80 -2.84 -28.29
C ILE A 258 -8.84 -1.33 -28.44
N GLU A 259 -9.42 -0.65 -27.45
CA GLU A 259 -9.32 0.79 -27.30
C GLU A 259 -8.79 1.09 -25.90
N ILE A 260 -7.60 1.66 -25.84
CA ILE A 260 -6.98 2.21 -24.64
C ILE A 260 -6.89 3.71 -24.85
N GLY A 261 -7.22 4.49 -23.84
CA GLY A 261 -7.02 5.94 -23.87
C GLY A 261 -7.45 6.61 -22.59
N ASP A 262 -7.31 7.93 -22.55
CA ASP A 262 -7.58 8.71 -21.34
C ASP A 262 -9.04 8.60 -20.87
N ASP A 263 -9.23 8.20 -19.62
CA ASP A 263 -10.49 8.33 -18.90
C ASP A 263 -10.55 9.70 -18.21
N LEU A 264 -10.98 10.71 -18.97
CA LEU A 264 -11.11 12.07 -18.43
C LEU A 264 -12.14 12.16 -17.29
N SER A 265 -13.19 11.34 -17.31
CA SER A 265 -14.20 11.34 -16.25
C SER A 265 -13.62 10.80 -14.94
N ALA A 266 -12.88 9.70 -14.99
CA ALA A 266 -12.17 9.18 -13.83
C ALA A 266 -11.03 10.11 -13.39
N THR A 267 -10.32 10.76 -14.32
CA THR A 267 -9.29 11.77 -14.01
C THR A 267 -9.89 12.96 -13.25
N VAL A 268 -11.05 13.47 -13.69
CA VAL A 268 -11.80 14.52 -12.99
C VAL A 268 -12.20 14.06 -11.58
N ALA A 269 -12.64 12.81 -11.43
CA ALA A 269 -12.98 12.26 -10.12
C ALA A 269 -11.76 12.22 -9.18
N SER A 270 -10.62 11.70 -9.65
CA SER A 270 -9.35 11.71 -8.90
C SER A 270 -8.93 13.13 -8.49
N LEU A 271 -9.02 14.09 -9.41
CA LEU A 271 -8.71 15.49 -9.10
C LEU A 271 -9.71 16.10 -8.10
N GLN A 272 -10.99 15.73 -8.15
CA GLN A 272 -11.98 16.17 -7.18
C GLN A 272 -11.64 15.67 -5.77
N GLU A 273 -11.12 14.44 -5.63
CA GLU A 273 -10.68 13.94 -4.32
C GLU A 273 -9.50 14.74 -3.75
N PHE A 274 -8.57 15.19 -4.61
CA PHE A 274 -7.54 16.15 -4.20
C PHE A 274 -8.14 17.50 -3.74
N VAL A 275 -9.11 18.04 -4.49
CA VAL A 275 -9.81 19.27 -4.12
C VAL A 275 -10.50 19.15 -2.75
N ASP A 276 -11.11 17.99 -2.47
CA ASP A 276 -11.78 17.72 -1.21
C ASP A 276 -10.79 17.60 -0.04
N ALA A 277 -9.64 16.95 -0.24
CA ALA A 277 -8.56 16.88 0.74
C ALA A 277 -8.00 18.28 1.05
N TYR A 278 -7.76 19.09 0.02
CA TYR A 278 -7.31 20.48 0.16
C TYR A 278 -8.33 21.30 0.98
N ASN A 279 -9.62 21.18 0.63
CA ASN A 279 -10.69 21.91 1.29
C ASN A 279 -10.89 21.47 2.74
N SER A 280 -10.66 20.20 3.05
CA SER A 280 -10.68 19.67 4.40
C SER A 280 -9.59 20.30 5.26
N ALA A 281 -8.35 20.37 4.75
CA ALA A 281 -7.25 21.04 5.44
C ALA A 281 -7.51 22.54 5.65
N VAL A 282 -8.00 23.24 4.62
CA VAL A 282 -8.38 24.67 4.72
C VAL A 282 -9.48 24.89 5.74
N THR A 283 -10.48 24.01 5.79
CA THR A 283 -11.61 24.11 6.73
C THR A 283 -11.14 23.92 8.16
N GLU A 284 -10.30 22.91 8.44
CA GLU A 284 -9.78 22.67 9.79
C GLU A 284 -8.93 23.86 10.28
N ILE A 285 -8.05 24.39 9.42
CA ILE A 285 -7.26 25.60 9.75
C ILE A 285 -8.17 26.79 10.02
N THR A 286 -9.22 26.97 9.22
CA THR A 286 -10.19 28.06 9.38
C THR A 286 -10.92 27.97 10.72
N ASN A 287 -11.44 26.79 11.06
CA ASN A 287 -12.15 26.55 12.31
C ASN A 287 -11.25 26.81 13.53
N LEU A 288 -10.00 26.34 13.48
CA LEU A 288 -9.06 26.51 14.59
C LEU A 288 -8.55 27.95 14.73
N THR A 289 -8.57 28.74 13.65
CA THR A 289 -8.07 30.13 13.63
C THR A 289 -9.17 31.20 13.57
N ALA A 290 -10.44 30.80 13.60
CA ALA A 290 -11.59 31.70 13.55
C ALA A 290 -11.55 32.73 14.69
N SER A 291 -11.75 34.01 14.38
CA SER A 291 -11.73 35.09 15.39
C SER A 291 -12.87 35.00 16.39
N GLY A 292 -13.95 34.31 16.02
CA GLY A 292 -15.21 34.24 16.74
C GLY A 292 -16.07 35.49 16.54
N ASN A 293 -17.39 35.33 16.66
CA ASN A 293 -18.41 36.39 16.69
C ASN A 293 -19.63 35.88 17.49
N GLU A 294 -20.80 36.50 17.38
CA GLU A 294 -22.00 36.07 18.12
C GLU A 294 -22.48 34.66 17.70
N ASP A 295 -22.25 34.28 16.45
CA ASP A 295 -22.70 33.01 15.85
C ASP A 295 -21.58 31.96 15.75
N GLU A 296 -20.30 32.38 15.83
CA GLU A 296 -19.14 31.51 15.66
C GLU A 296 -18.24 31.50 16.91
N THR A 297 -17.89 30.29 17.36
CA THR A 297 -16.96 30.12 18.47
C THR A 297 -15.54 30.51 18.06
N ARG A 298 -14.87 31.29 18.91
CA ARG A 298 -13.46 31.64 18.71
C ARG A 298 -12.58 30.40 18.73
N GLY A 299 -11.79 30.23 17.68
CA GLY A 299 -10.83 29.13 17.56
C GLY A 299 -9.69 29.22 18.58
N VAL A 300 -9.16 28.06 18.98
CA VAL A 300 -8.05 27.95 19.95
C VAL A 300 -6.78 28.67 19.45
N LEU A 301 -6.59 28.71 18.12
CA LEU A 301 -5.47 29.33 17.42
C LEU A 301 -5.84 30.69 16.78
N ALA A 302 -6.92 31.33 17.22
CA ALA A 302 -7.38 32.61 16.66
C ALA A 302 -6.38 33.76 16.78
N SER A 303 -5.35 33.66 17.63
CA SER A 303 -4.25 34.63 17.70
C SER A 303 -2.97 34.17 16.99
N ASP A 304 -2.99 33.02 16.34
CA ASP A 304 -1.83 32.40 15.70
C ASP A 304 -1.72 32.81 14.22
N SER A 305 -0.96 33.86 13.95
CA SER A 305 -0.74 34.35 12.58
C SER A 305 0.03 33.36 11.71
N ALA A 306 0.92 32.56 12.30
CA ALA A 306 1.69 31.57 11.57
C ALA A 306 0.78 30.45 11.03
N VAL A 307 -0.14 29.93 11.85
CA VAL A 307 -1.09 28.91 11.38
C VAL A 307 -2.05 29.49 10.34
N ARG A 308 -2.52 30.73 10.51
CA ARG A 308 -3.33 31.42 9.47
C ARG A 308 -2.57 31.59 8.15
N SER A 309 -1.26 31.81 8.20
CA SER A 309 -0.46 32.02 6.99
C SER A 309 -0.37 30.78 6.10
N ILE A 310 -0.57 29.58 6.66
CA ILE A 310 -0.54 28.30 5.92
C ILE A 310 -1.57 28.32 4.79
N LYS A 311 -2.81 28.78 5.07
CA LYS A 311 -3.86 28.92 4.04
C LYS A 311 -3.39 29.76 2.85
N ASN A 312 -2.72 30.88 3.13
CA ASN A 312 -2.23 31.76 2.08
C ASN A 312 -1.09 31.12 1.28
N GLN A 313 -0.26 30.29 1.91
CA GLN A 313 0.80 29.58 1.23
C GLN A 313 0.25 28.46 0.33
N LEU A 314 -0.69 27.65 0.84
CA LEU A 314 -1.38 26.64 0.02
C LEU A 314 -2.12 27.29 -1.16
N ALA A 315 -2.82 28.39 -0.91
CA ALA A 315 -3.49 29.14 -1.96
C ALA A 315 -2.51 29.86 -2.92
N SER A 316 -1.24 30.02 -2.55
CA SER A 316 -0.21 30.56 -3.44
C SER A 316 0.24 29.51 -4.45
N VAL A 317 0.30 28.23 -4.04
CA VAL A 317 0.66 27.11 -4.93
C VAL A 317 -0.36 27.02 -6.07
N ILE A 318 -1.66 27.03 -5.76
CA ILE A 318 -2.70 26.99 -6.80
C ILE A 318 -2.68 28.20 -7.76
N ARG A 319 -2.25 29.37 -7.26
CA ARG A 319 -2.20 30.61 -8.08
C ARG A 319 -0.91 30.75 -8.87
N ASP A 320 0.04 29.85 -8.67
CA ASP A 320 1.34 29.92 -9.34
C ASP A 320 1.22 29.57 -10.83
N ASP A 321 2.31 29.79 -11.54
CA ASP A 321 2.47 29.42 -12.95
C ASP A 321 3.27 28.12 -13.06
N TYR A 322 2.72 27.15 -13.79
CA TYR A 322 3.34 25.86 -14.03
C TYR A 322 3.56 25.70 -15.53
N ASN A 323 4.81 25.87 -15.97
CA ASN A 323 5.20 25.78 -17.37
C ASN A 323 4.40 26.70 -18.32
N GLY A 324 4.03 27.90 -17.87
CA GLY A 324 3.24 28.87 -18.64
C GLY A 324 1.73 28.63 -18.58
N THR A 325 1.27 27.67 -17.78
CA THR A 325 -0.15 27.37 -17.55
C THR A 325 -0.53 27.73 -16.12
N ARG A 326 -1.70 28.37 -15.96
CA ARG A 326 -2.26 28.69 -14.64
C ARG A 326 -3.48 27.83 -14.38
N LEU A 327 -3.61 27.31 -13.16
CA LEU A 327 -4.65 26.32 -12.84
C LEU A 327 -6.08 26.86 -13.01
N PHE A 328 -6.30 28.17 -12.86
CA PHE A 328 -7.61 28.77 -13.13
C PHE A 328 -8.03 28.66 -14.61
N GLU A 329 -7.07 28.61 -15.54
CA GLU A 329 -7.33 28.42 -16.97
C GLU A 329 -7.87 27.00 -17.25
N LEU A 330 -7.56 26.06 -16.36
CA LEU A 330 -8.01 24.68 -16.36
C LEU A 330 -9.27 24.47 -15.51
N GLY A 331 -9.83 25.52 -14.91
CA GLY A 331 -11.02 25.43 -14.07
C GLY A 331 -10.77 25.18 -12.58
N LEU A 332 -9.53 25.24 -12.10
CA LEU A 332 -9.20 25.20 -10.66
C LEU A 332 -9.12 26.61 -10.10
N GLU A 333 -10.14 27.00 -9.33
CA GLU A 333 -10.28 28.36 -8.80
C GLU A 333 -10.27 28.38 -7.27
N ILE A 334 -9.62 29.40 -6.69
CA ILE A 334 -9.64 29.65 -5.24
C ILE A 334 -10.58 30.81 -4.91
N ASP A 335 -11.48 30.58 -3.96
CA ASP A 335 -12.37 31.60 -3.44
C ASP A 335 -11.71 32.54 -2.41
N ARG A 336 -12.50 33.47 -1.84
CA ARG A 336 -12.03 34.43 -0.85
C ARG A 336 -11.64 33.79 0.48
N ASP A 337 -12.22 32.64 0.80
CA ASP A 337 -11.95 31.88 2.01
C ASP A 337 -10.78 30.92 1.82
N GLY A 338 -10.21 30.86 0.62
CA GLY A 338 -9.07 30.00 0.29
C GLY A 338 -9.48 28.58 -0.08
N LYS A 339 -10.77 28.29 -0.26
CA LYS A 339 -11.26 26.99 -0.73
C LYS A 339 -11.08 26.87 -2.24
N LEU A 340 -10.81 25.65 -2.68
CA LEU A 340 -10.58 25.28 -4.08
C LEU A 340 -11.88 24.71 -4.66
N SER A 341 -12.18 25.06 -5.91
CA SER A 341 -13.26 24.47 -6.69
C SER A 341 -12.76 24.03 -8.05
N LEU A 342 -13.33 22.95 -8.58
CA LEU A 342 -13.06 22.41 -9.90
C LEU A 342 -14.27 22.62 -10.83
N ASP A 343 -14.04 23.28 -11.96
CA ASP A 343 -14.96 23.30 -13.10
C ASP A 343 -14.59 22.15 -14.04
N SER A 344 -15.27 21.01 -13.87
CA SER A 344 -15.00 19.77 -14.62
C SER A 344 -15.05 19.97 -16.14
N SER A 345 -15.99 20.78 -16.64
CA SER A 345 -16.13 21.01 -18.08
C SER A 345 -14.97 21.82 -18.66
N LYS A 346 -14.45 22.80 -17.91
CA LYS A 346 -13.21 23.51 -18.32
C LYS A 346 -12.00 22.59 -18.25
N PHE A 347 -11.90 21.77 -17.21
CA PHE A 347 -10.80 20.82 -17.04
C PHE A 347 -10.77 19.81 -18.19
N GLU A 348 -11.88 19.14 -18.47
CA GLU A 348 -12.01 18.22 -19.61
C GLU A 348 -11.66 18.89 -20.95
N SER A 349 -12.10 20.13 -21.16
CA SER A 349 -11.77 20.88 -22.39
C SER A 349 -10.27 21.15 -22.53
N ALA A 350 -9.58 21.39 -21.41
CA ALA A 350 -8.15 21.70 -21.40
C ALA A 350 -7.25 20.47 -21.66
N ALA A 351 -7.77 19.25 -21.47
CA ALA A 351 -7.04 18.01 -21.77
C ALA A 351 -6.57 17.93 -23.23
N THR A 352 -7.25 18.63 -24.13
CA THR A 352 -6.90 18.66 -25.56
C THR A 352 -5.63 19.46 -25.89
N THR A 353 -5.18 20.32 -24.97
CA THR A 353 -4.05 21.23 -25.18
C THR A 353 -2.99 21.17 -24.08
N VAL A 354 -3.28 20.55 -22.94
CA VAL A 354 -2.43 20.48 -21.77
C VAL A 354 -2.22 19.03 -21.38
N ASP A 355 -0.96 18.63 -21.26
CA ASP A 355 -0.58 17.35 -20.66
C ASP A 355 -0.70 17.48 -19.12
N PHE A 356 -1.76 16.91 -18.56
CA PHE A 356 -2.03 16.98 -17.13
C PHE A 356 -1.02 16.18 -16.30
N GLU A 357 -0.49 15.09 -16.84
CA GLU A 357 0.47 14.28 -16.10
C GLU A 357 1.74 15.09 -15.88
N THR A 358 2.32 15.63 -16.95
CA THR A 358 3.49 16.52 -16.85
C THR A 358 3.21 17.77 -15.99
N LEU A 359 2.01 18.35 -16.04
CA LEU A 359 1.69 19.56 -15.28
C LEU A 359 1.56 19.31 -13.78
N PHE A 360 0.91 18.21 -13.37
CA PHE A 360 0.61 17.94 -11.97
C PHE A 360 1.68 17.11 -11.28
N THR A 361 2.07 15.97 -11.87
CA THR A 361 2.98 14.97 -11.27
C THR A 361 4.40 15.11 -11.79
N GLY A 362 4.60 15.73 -12.95
CA GLY A 362 5.91 15.96 -13.54
C GLY A 362 6.83 16.85 -12.69
N SER A 363 8.13 16.86 -13.02
CA SER A 363 9.12 17.63 -12.27
C SER A 363 8.83 19.14 -12.33
N GLY A 364 8.78 19.77 -11.17
CA GLY A 364 8.35 21.17 -11.00
C GLY A 364 6.83 21.36 -11.12
N GLY A 365 6.07 20.28 -11.10
CA GLY A 365 4.61 20.27 -11.22
C GLY A 365 3.90 20.75 -9.96
N VAL A 366 2.57 20.79 -10.05
CA VAL A 366 1.68 21.29 -8.98
C VAL A 366 1.86 20.50 -7.69
N PHE A 367 1.90 19.17 -7.78
CA PHE A 367 1.95 18.29 -6.62
C PHE A 367 3.30 18.32 -5.91
N GLU A 368 4.41 18.34 -6.65
CA GLU A 368 5.75 18.54 -6.07
C GLU A 368 5.84 19.89 -5.33
N ALA A 369 5.24 20.95 -5.90
CA ALA A 369 5.18 22.26 -5.25
C ALA A 369 4.36 22.23 -3.95
N PHE A 370 3.27 21.46 -3.90
CA PHE A 370 2.52 21.23 -2.66
C PHE A 370 3.33 20.45 -1.64
N GLU A 371 3.88 19.29 -2.01
CA GLU A 371 4.69 18.44 -1.14
C GLU A 371 5.82 19.26 -0.50
N SER A 372 6.58 20.00 -1.32
CA SER A 372 7.65 20.87 -0.83
C SER A 372 7.16 21.90 0.18
N LYS A 373 5.97 22.51 -0.04
CA LYS A 373 5.39 23.45 0.91
C LYS A 373 4.93 22.77 2.19
N LEU A 374 4.25 21.64 2.08
CA LEU A 374 3.72 20.87 3.20
C LEU A 374 4.85 20.39 4.11
N GLU A 375 5.92 19.87 3.53
CA GLU A 375 7.12 19.38 4.24
C GLU A 375 7.68 20.47 5.19
N THR A 376 7.74 21.73 4.77
CA THR A 376 8.21 22.84 5.64
C THR A 376 7.41 23.01 6.94
N TYR A 377 6.19 22.51 6.97
CA TYR A 377 5.29 22.54 8.13
C TYR A 377 5.29 21.24 8.91
N ILE A 378 5.14 20.12 8.21
CA ILE A 378 4.78 18.83 8.82
C ILE A 378 5.94 17.85 8.96
N ASP A 379 7.08 18.10 8.31
CA ASP A 379 8.26 17.26 8.44
C ASP A 379 8.54 16.95 9.92
N PHE A 380 8.85 15.68 10.18
CA PHE A 380 8.96 15.16 11.53
C PHE A 380 10.05 15.87 12.33
N SER A 381 11.19 16.19 11.69
CA SER A 381 12.38 16.69 12.38
C SER A 381 12.51 18.22 12.36
N ASN A 382 12.19 18.83 11.23
CA ASN A 382 12.47 20.24 10.94
C ASN A 382 11.20 21.05 10.64
N GLY A 383 10.07 20.37 10.42
CA GLY A 383 8.77 21.00 10.19
C GLY A 383 8.42 22.02 11.26
N SER A 384 7.97 23.20 10.82
CA SER A 384 7.70 24.31 11.75
C SER A 384 6.55 24.01 12.73
N LEU A 385 5.58 23.17 12.37
CA LEU A 385 4.53 22.73 13.30
C LEU A 385 5.05 21.66 14.27
N SER A 386 5.85 20.71 13.79
CA SER A 386 6.50 19.69 14.64
C SER A 386 7.32 20.34 15.76
N ARG A 387 8.20 21.28 15.41
CA ARG A 387 9.02 22.01 16.41
C ARG A 387 8.19 22.83 17.41
N ARG A 388 7.03 23.35 16.98
CA ARG A 388 6.11 24.07 17.87
C ARG A 388 5.42 23.12 18.85
N ILE A 389 5.02 21.93 18.40
CA ILE A 389 4.50 20.87 19.27
C ILE A 389 5.56 20.51 20.32
N ASP A 390 6.79 20.22 19.91
CA ASP A 390 7.88 19.89 20.84
C ASP A 390 8.15 21.00 21.86
N THR A 391 8.11 22.26 21.42
CA THR A 391 8.30 23.41 22.32
C THR A 391 7.18 23.48 23.36
N LEU A 392 5.93 23.30 22.94
CA LEU A 392 4.77 23.31 23.83
C LEU A 392 4.76 22.12 24.79
N ASP A 393 5.18 20.94 24.35
CA ASP A 393 5.28 19.75 25.20
C ASP A 393 6.41 19.88 26.23
N ASN A 394 7.54 20.48 25.85
CA ASN A 394 8.59 20.85 26.79
C ASN A 394 8.09 21.88 27.82
N GLU A 395 7.29 22.87 27.40
CA GLU A 395 6.68 23.84 28.32
C GLU A 395 5.67 23.18 29.25
N LYS A 396 4.86 22.25 28.73
CA LYS A 396 3.92 21.41 29.50
C LYS A 396 4.65 20.62 30.58
N SER A 397 5.77 19.96 30.23
CA SER A 397 6.60 19.22 31.19
C SER A 397 7.08 20.13 32.32
N ARG A 398 7.63 21.30 32.00
CA ARG A 398 8.11 22.26 33.02
C ARG A 398 7.01 22.75 33.96
N ILE A 399 5.78 22.89 33.46
CA ILE A 399 4.64 23.29 34.30
C ILE A 399 4.22 22.14 35.22
N ASN A 400 4.24 20.91 34.73
CA ASN A 400 3.99 19.73 35.57
C ASN A 400 5.04 19.60 36.68
N ASP A 401 6.32 19.83 36.37
CA ASP A 401 7.39 19.86 37.37
C ASP A 401 7.16 20.97 38.41
N ALA A 402 6.69 22.14 37.97
CA ALA A 402 6.36 23.26 38.85
C ALA A 402 5.14 22.98 39.75
N LEU A 403 4.15 22.21 39.26
CA LEU A 403 3.02 21.73 40.05
C LEU A 403 3.50 20.72 41.12
N ALA A 404 4.33 19.75 40.76
CA ALA A 404 4.89 18.80 41.74
C ALA A 404 5.74 19.49 42.82
N ALA A 405 6.49 20.53 42.44
CA ALA A 405 7.21 21.37 43.40
C ALA A 405 6.26 22.19 44.30
N LEU A 406 5.11 22.63 43.76
CA LEU A 406 4.07 23.32 44.52
C LEU A 406 3.42 22.40 45.54
N ASP A 407 3.17 21.14 45.20
CA ASP A 407 2.67 20.12 46.13
C ASP A 407 3.63 19.88 47.30
N THR A 408 4.94 19.80 47.00
CA THR A 408 5.97 19.71 48.05
C THR A 408 5.97 20.94 48.97
N ARG A 409 5.70 22.12 48.41
CA ARG A 409 5.61 23.38 49.16
C ARG A 409 4.33 23.42 50.01
N TYR A 410 3.22 22.92 49.51
CA TYR A 410 1.98 22.73 50.27
C TYR A 410 2.25 21.87 51.51
N GLU A 411 2.90 20.71 51.35
CA GLU A 411 3.25 19.82 52.46
C GLU A 411 4.13 20.52 53.51
N THR A 412 5.08 21.35 53.06
CA THR A 412 5.93 22.13 53.96
C THR A 412 5.12 23.13 54.78
N TYR A 413 4.19 23.84 54.14
CA TYR A 413 3.30 24.79 54.81
C TYR A 413 2.32 24.11 55.74
N TYR A 414 1.73 22.99 55.32
CA TYR A 414 0.84 22.18 56.12
C TYR A 414 1.53 21.73 57.41
N ASN A 415 2.72 21.12 57.33
CA ASN A 415 3.47 20.67 58.50
C ASN A 415 3.85 21.82 59.45
N ARG A 416 4.25 22.98 58.90
CA ARG A 416 4.53 24.18 59.69
C ARG A 416 3.29 24.66 60.43
N TYR A 417 2.16 24.82 59.74
CA TYR A 417 0.91 25.28 60.35
C TYR A 417 0.37 24.28 61.35
N LEU A 418 0.46 22.98 61.07
CA LEU A 418 0.08 21.92 61.99
C LEU A 418 0.87 22.03 63.30
N SER A 419 2.19 22.18 63.22
CA SER A 419 3.04 22.39 64.41
C SER A 419 2.63 23.63 65.20
N GLN A 420 2.38 24.76 64.52
CA GLN A 420 1.95 26.01 65.16
C GLN A 420 0.59 25.87 65.86
N PHE A 421 -0.41 25.25 65.21
CA PHE A 421 -1.74 25.07 65.78
C PHE A 421 -1.75 24.03 66.92
N THR A 422 -0.94 22.96 66.83
CA THR A 422 -0.76 22.02 67.95
C THR A 422 -0.10 22.69 69.16
N GLN A 423 0.91 23.53 68.95
CA GLN A 423 1.54 24.31 70.03
C GLN A 423 0.56 25.30 70.66
N LEU A 424 -0.27 25.98 69.85
CA LEU A 424 -1.33 26.86 70.34
C LEU A 424 -2.37 26.10 71.20
N ASN A 425 -2.78 24.90 70.79
CA ASN A 425 -3.68 24.06 71.59
C ASN A 425 -3.05 23.64 72.93
N SER A 426 -1.75 23.31 72.93
CA SER A 426 -1.01 22.99 74.15
C SER A 426 -0.93 24.20 75.09
N LEU A 427 -0.59 25.38 74.56
CA LEU A 427 -0.57 26.63 75.32
C LEU A 427 -1.96 26.99 75.86
N SER A 428 -3.02 26.85 75.06
CA SER A 428 -4.39 27.07 75.54
C SER A 428 -4.73 26.12 76.67
N SER A 429 -4.33 24.85 76.60
CA SER A 429 -4.59 23.87 77.66
C SER A 429 -3.83 24.20 78.95
N GLN A 430 -2.60 24.70 78.85
CA GLN A 430 -1.82 25.19 79.99
C GLN A 430 -2.45 26.45 80.60
N LEU A 431 -2.88 27.41 79.78
CA LEU A 431 -3.57 28.62 80.23
C LEU A 431 -4.93 28.31 80.85
N ASP A 432 -5.70 27.39 80.29
CA ASP A 432 -6.98 26.91 80.84
C ASP A 432 -6.75 26.24 82.20
N SER A 433 -5.68 25.43 82.34
CA SER A 433 -5.28 24.83 83.63
C SER A 433 -4.85 25.86 84.67
N VAL A 434 -4.13 26.92 84.28
CA VAL A 434 -3.72 28.00 85.19
C VAL A 434 -4.92 28.87 85.56
N SER A 435 -5.79 29.22 84.61
CA SER A 435 -7.01 29.98 84.87
C SER A 435 -7.94 29.23 85.82
N GLY A 436 -8.07 27.90 85.67
CA GLY A 436 -8.84 27.05 86.58
C GLY A 436 -8.34 27.07 88.03
N LEU A 437 -7.07 27.41 88.26
CA LEU A 437 -6.51 27.59 89.62
C LEU A 437 -6.88 28.95 90.24
N PHE A 438 -7.33 29.92 89.44
CA PHE A 438 -7.68 31.28 89.88
C PHE A 438 -9.17 31.60 89.86
N THR A 439 -10.01 30.73 89.29
CA THR A 439 -11.47 30.79 89.41
C THR A 439 -11.95 29.90 90.56
N ILE A 440 -12.30 30.52 91.70
CA ILE A 440 -13.13 29.92 92.76
C ILE A 440 -14.60 30.23 92.47
#